data_AF-A0A8H7ZX89-F1
#
_entry.id   AF-A0A8H7ZX89-F1
#
_cell.length_a   1.000
_cell.length_b   1.000
_cell.length_c   1.000
_cell.angle_alpha   90.00
_cell.angle_beta   90.00
_cell.angle_gamma   90.00
#
_symmetry.space_group_name_H-M   'P 1'
#
loop_
_entity.id
_entity.type
_entity.pdbx_description
1 polymer ?
#
loop_
_entity_poly.entity_id
_entity_poly.type
_entity_poly.pdbx_seq_one_letter_code
_entity_poly.pdbx_strand_id
1 'polypeptide(L)'
;MLSHIVREFNSKNRLLLTETLLQNNLHELWALMNYLLPDVFFSFEAFNSWFPARGADEGKVVAQLHKVLRRFLLRRIKPDVEKSLLPKRQVNVYVNLSSTQRRWCVVELELCLLMFIQILKCVCSPKCVPGAGGKIGEQDSAF
;
A
#
# COMPACT_ATOMS: atom_id res chain seq x y z
N MET A 1 15.32 6.33 6.80
CA MET A 1 16.70 6.55 6.34
C MET A 1 16.76 7.57 5.19
N LEU A 2 16.08 7.36 4.06
CA LEU A 2 16.00 8.34 2.95
C LEU A 2 15.41 9.70 3.37
N SER A 3 14.33 9.71 4.14
CA SER A 3 13.68 10.94 4.62
C SER A 3 14.60 11.83 5.47
N HIS A 4 15.58 11.27 6.18
CA HIS A 4 16.50 12.04 7.02
C HIS A 4 17.55 12.76 6.17
N ILE A 5 18.18 12.03 5.23
CA ILE A 5 19.20 12.59 4.32
C ILE A 5 18.59 13.68 3.45
N VAL A 6 17.38 13.45 2.94
CA VAL A 6 16.70 14.39 2.05
C VAL A 6 16.37 15.73 2.76
N ARG A 7 16.24 15.73 4.09
CA ARG A 7 16.01 16.94 4.91
C ARG A 7 17.27 17.78 5.10
N GLU A 8 18.47 17.22 4.91
CA GLU A 8 19.73 17.94 5.08
C GLU A 8 20.07 18.82 3.87
N PHE A 9 19.41 18.60 2.72
CA PHE A 9 19.64 19.42 1.53
C PHE A 9 19.00 20.80 1.63
N ASN A 10 19.83 21.84 1.58
CA ASN A 10 19.36 23.22 1.51
C ASN A 10 18.66 23.47 0.16
N SER A 11 17.36 23.75 0.21
CA SER A 11 16.51 23.91 -0.97
C SER A 11 15.52 25.05 -0.73
N LYS A 12 15.42 25.98 -1.69
CA LYS A 12 14.48 27.11 -1.62
C LYS A 12 13.02 26.66 -1.81
N ASN A 13 12.79 25.70 -2.71
CA ASN A 13 11.49 25.11 -2.98
C ASN A 13 11.63 23.59 -3.09
N ARG A 14 10.63 22.84 -2.63
CA ARG A 14 10.59 21.36 -2.72
C ARG A 14 9.29 20.93 -3.38
N LEU A 15 9.39 19.99 -4.31
CA LEU A 15 8.26 19.39 -5.02
C LEU A 15 8.30 17.88 -4.79
N LEU A 16 7.20 17.33 -4.32
CA LEU A 16 7.04 15.89 -4.12
C LEU A 16 6.13 15.33 -5.22
N LEU A 17 6.65 14.36 -5.98
CA LEU A 17 5.89 13.62 -6.98
C LEU A 17 5.62 12.22 -6.42
N THR A 18 4.35 11.91 -6.17
CA THR A 18 3.92 10.58 -5.71
C THR A 18 2.78 10.07 -6.58
N GLU A 19 2.87 8.80 -6.96
CA GLU A 19 1.83 8.11 -7.72
C GLU A 19 0.79 7.45 -6.81
N THR A 20 1.17 7.13 -5.56
CA THR A 20 0.30 6.48 -4.58
C THR A 20 -0.32 7.49 -3.64
N LEU A 21 -1.58 7.23 -3.30
CA LEU A 21 -2.34 8.06 -2.37
C LEU A 21 -1.70 7.98 -0.99
N LEU A 22 -1.68 9.13 -0.33
CA LEU A 22 -1.22 9.33 1.03
C LEU A 22 -1.74 8.19 1.92
N GLN A 23 -0.82 7.36 2.44
CA GLN A 23 -1.21 6.20 3.25
C GLN A 23 -1.89 6.68 4.53
N ASN A 24 -2.80 5.87 5.06
CA ASN A 24 -3.55 6.16 6.29
C ASN A 24 -2.67 5.98 7.54
N ASN A 25 -1.52 6.65 7.57
CA ASN A 25 -0.55 6.62 8.65
C ASN A 25 -0.09 8.05 8.94
N LEU A 26 -0.42 8.55 10.15
CA LEU A 26 -0.08 9.90 10.59
C LEU A 26 1.44 10.15 10.59
N HIS A 27 2.24 9.13 10.85
CA HIS A 27 3.70 9.24 10.83
C HIS A 27 4.24 9.44 9.41
N GLU A 28 3.67 8.73 8.42
CA GLU A 28 4.04 8.95 7.02
C GLU A 28 3.57 10.31 6.51
N LEU A 29 2.35 10.70 6.89
CA LEU A 29 1.79 12.01 6.57
C LEU A 29 2.68 13.14 7.11
N TRP A 30 3.09 13.05 8.37
CA TRP A 30 4.04 13.99 8.96
C TRP A 30 5.37 14.00 8.20
N ALA A 31 5.94 12.84 7.87
CA ALA A 31 7.22 12.78 7.17
C ALA A 31 7.17 13.48 5.80
N LEU A 32 6.05 13.35 5.07
CA LEU A 32 5.84 14.05 3.79
C LEU A 32 5.64 15.55 3.98
N MET A 33 4.87 15.95 4.99
CA MET A 33 4.65 17.36 5.32
C MET A 33 5.93 18.06 5.77
N ASN A 34 6.71 17.39 6.62
CA ASN A 34 8.00 17.86 7.07
C ASN A 34 8.98 18.00 5.90
N TYR A 35 8.95 17.08 4.93
CA TYR A 35 9.74 17.23 3.72
C TYR A 35 9.35 18.49 2.93
N LEU A 36 8.06 18.79 2.77
CA LEU A 36 7.64 19.99 2.03
C LEU A 36 7.89 21.29 2.81
N LEU A 37 7.56 21.31 4.10
CA LEU A 37 7.60 22.49 4.98
C LEU A 37 8.25 22.14 6.35
N PRO A 38 9.60 22.05 6.40
CA PRO A 38 10.33 21.68 7.60
C PRO A 38 10.22 22.74 8.70
N ASP A 39 10.07 24.02 8.34
CA ASP A 39 9.95 25.14 9.28
C ASP A 39 8.66 25.07 10.11
N VAL A 40 7.59 24.53 9.53
CA VAL A 40 6.29 24.38 10.20
C VAL A 40 6.19 23.04 10.91
N PHE A 41 6.71 21.95 10.32
CA PHE A 41 6.50 20.58 10.78
C PHE A 41 7.79 19.92 11.30
N PHE A 42 8.56 20.56 12.17
CA PHE A 42 9.88 20.08 12.60
C PHE A 42 9.84 18.86 13.53
N SER A 43 8.83 18.76 14.42
CA SER A 43 8.71 17.70 15.43
C SER A 43 7.48 16.83 15.20
N PHE A 44 7.68 15.51 15.19
CA PHE A 44 6.59 14.54 15.12
C PHE A 44 5.73 14.58 16.39
N GLU A 45 6.33 14.80 17.57
CA GLU A 45 5.62 14.86 18.83
C GLU A 45 4.69 16.08 18.90
N ALA A 46 5.16 17.23 18.41
CA ALA A 46 4.34 18.44 18.28
C ALA A 46 3.21 18.25 17.26
N PHE A 47 3.50 17.56 16.15
CA PHE A 47 2.45 17.20 15.19
C PHE A 47 1.44 16.25 15.81
N ASN A 48 1.89 15.19 16.50
CA ASN A 48 1.06 14.17 17.11
C ASN A 48 0.21 14.72 18.26
N SER A 49 0.68 15.72 19.01
CA SER A 49 -0.10 16.38 20.06
C SER A 49 -1.23 17.25 19.53
N TRP A 50 -1.16 17.69 18.27
CA TRP A 50 -2.30 18.34 17.59
C TRP A 50 -3.43 17.37 17.29
N PHE A 51 -3.17 16.06 17.31
CA PHE A 51 -4.17 15.01 17.14
C PHE A 51 -4.55 14.45 18.53
N PRO A 52 -5.85 14.46 18.91
CA PRO A 52 -6.27 13.90 20.18
C PRO A 52 -5.91 12.40 20.28
N ALA A 53 -5.45 11.99 21.46
CA ALA A 53 -5.01 10.62 21.73
C ALA A 53 -6.10 9.60 21.33
N ARG A 54 -5.65 8.50 20.73
CA ARG A 54 -6.39 7.32 20.26
C ARG A 54 -7.70 7.10 21.03
N GLY A 55 -8.82 7.47 20.41
CA GLY A 55 -10.16 7.34 21.00
C GLY A 55 -11.20 8.29 20.41
N ALA A 56 -10.78 9.45 19.89
CA ALA A 56 -11.65 10.40 19.21
C ALA A 56 -11.32 10.45 17.70
N ASP A 57 -12.08 9.69 16.91
CA ASP A 57 -12.33 9.89 15.48
C ASP A 57 -11.11 10.35 14.64
N GLU A 58 -10.05 9.54 14.63
CA GLU A 58 -8.80 9.80 13.86
C GLU A 58 -9.10 10.19 12.39
N GLY A 59 -10.16 9.62 11.81
CA GLY A 59 -10.62 9.94 10.45
C GLY A 59 -11.05 11.39 10.26
N LYS A 60 -11.68 12.02 11.26
CA LYS A 60 -12.09 13.44 11.18
C LYS A 60 -10.89 14.38 11.17
N VAL A 61 -9.88 14.07 11.98
CA VAL A 61 -8.68 14.92 12.10
C VAL A 61 -7.81 14.79 10.85
N VAL A 62 -7.67 13.57 10.31
CA VAL A 62 -7.03 13.35 9.01
C VAL A 62 -7.78 14.09 7.89
N ALA A 63 -9.11 14.08 7.89
CA ALA A 63 -9.91 14.81 6.91
C ALA A 63 -9.72 16.34 7.00
N GLN A 64 -9.59 16.89 8.21
CA GLN A 64 -9.26 18.30 8.41
C GLN A 64 -7.86 18.65 7.89
N LEU A 65 -6.86 17.81 8.15
CA LEU A 65 -5.52 18.01 7.61
C LEU A 65 -5.52 17.94 6.08
N HIS A 66 -6.21 16.96 5.50
CA HIS A 66 -6.38 16.84 4.06
C HIS A 66 -7.02 18.08 3.43
N LYS A 67 -7.92 18.77 4.15
CA LYS A 67 -8.54 20.02 3.68
C LYS A 67 -7.53 21.16 3.57
N VAL A 68 -6.62 21.29 4.55
CA VAL A 68 -5.53 22.27 4.52
C VAL A 68 -4.51 21.90 3.44
N LEU A 69 -4.12 20.63 3.40
CA LEU A 69 -3.18 20.06 2.44
C LEU A 69 -3.64 20.16 0.98
N ARG A 70 -4.95 20.15 0.72
CA ARG A 70 -5.50 20.24 -0.64
C ARG A 70 -5.06 21.50 -1.39
N ARG A 71 -4.66 22.56 -0.69
CA ARG A 71 -4.11 23.79 -1.31
C ARG A 71 -2.67 23.62 -1.78
N PHE A 72 -1.91 22.70 -1.18
CA PHE A 72 -0.52 22.40 -1.50
C PHE A 72 -0.36 21.18 -2.41
N LEU A 73 -1.41 20.36 -2.52
CA LEU A 73 -1.42 19.13 -3.30
C LEU A 73 -2.20 19.32 -4.60
N LEU A 74 -1.50 19.19 -5.73
CA LEU A 74 -2.17 19.05 -7.03
C LEU A 74 -2.43 17.56 -7.28
N ARG A 75 -3.69 17.14 -7.06
CA ARG A 75 -4.15 15.78 -7.36
C ARG A 75 -5.10 15.82 -8.56
N ARG A 76 -4.81 15.02 -9.57
CA ARG A 76 -5.70 14.75 -10.70
C ARG A 76 -6.02 13.26 -10.74
N ILE A 77 -7.25 12.92 -11.08
CA ILE A 77 -7.65 11.54 -11.37
C ILE A 77 -7.87 11.40 -12.88
N LYS A 78 -7.56 10.22 -13.43
CA LYS A 78 -7.72 9.94 -14.87
C LYS A 78 -9.09 10.36 -15.45
N PRO A 79 -10.24 10.07 -14.80
CA PRO A 79 -11.54 10.49 -15.35
C PRO A 79 -11.75 12.01 -15.36
N ASP A 80 -11.05 12.78 -14.53
CA ASP A 80 -11.17 14.24 -14.49
C ASP A 80 -10.41 14.91 -15.65
N VAL A 81 -9.38 14.23 -16.18
CA VAL A 81 -8.48 14.80 -17.19
C VAL A 81 -8.82 14.31 -18.59
N GLU A 82 -9.17 13.04 -18.72
CA GLU A 82 -9.33 12.40 -20.03
C GLU A 82 -10.71 11.74 -20.10
N LYS A 83 -11.66 12.48 -20.68
CA LYS A 83 -13.08 12.07 -20.77
C LYS A 83 -13.34 11.06 -21.89
N SER A 84 -12.40 10.90 -22.81
CA SER A 84 -12.50 9.91 -23.89
C SER A 84 -12.15 8.49 -23.42
N LEU A 85 -11.52 8.34 -22.25
CA LEU A 85 -11.19 7.04 -21.69
C LEU A 85 -12.45 6.33 -21.19
N LEU A 86 -12.59 5.07 -21.59
CA LEU A 86 -13.60 4.17 -21.05
C LEU A 86 -13.38 3.96 -19.53
N PRO A 87 -14.46 3.80 -18.75
CA PRO A 87 -14.35 3.55 -17.32
C PRO A 87 -13.59 2.24 -17.07
N LYS A 88 -12.75 2.24 -16.03
CA LYS A 88 -12.03 1.03 -15.60
C LYS A 88 -13.06 -0.04 -15.20
N ARG A 89 -13.13 -1.14 -15.95
CA ARG A 89 -13.91 -2.32 -15.58
C ARG A 89 -13.07 -3.18 -14.65
N GLN A 90 -13.51 -3.35 -13.40
CA GLN A 90 -12.92 -4.28 -12.45
C GLN A 90 -13.84 -5.50 -12.35
N VAL A 91 -13.29 -6.69 -12.62
CA VAL A 91 -14.00 -7.96 -12.47
C VAL A 91 -13.25 -8.75 -11.42
N ASN A 92 -13.92 -9.03 -10.30
CA ASN A 92 -13.36 -9.93 -9.28
C ASN A 92 -13.67 -11.35 -9.71
N VAL A 93 -12.63 -12.11 -10.08
CA VAL A 93 -12.76 -13.53 -10.42
C VAL A 93 -12.37 -14.32 -9.18
N TYR A 94 -13.37 -14.93 -8.55
CA TYR A 94 -13.14 -15.83 -7.42
C TYR A 94 -12.79 -17.21 -7.96
N VAL A 95 -11.60 -17.69 -7.61
CA VAL A 95 -11.10 -19.01 -8.02
C VAL A 95 -11.01 -19.93 -6.81
N ASN A 96 -11.43 -21.18 -7.00
CA ASN A 96 -11.22 -22.22 -5.99
C ASN A 96 -9.75 -22.62 -5.97
N LEU A 97 -9.21 -22.86 -4.77
CA LEU A 97 -7.88 -23.45 -4.64
C LEU A 97 -7.89 -24.88 -5.17
N SER A 98 -6.87 -25.25 -5.95
CA SER A 98 -6.60 -26.63 -6.33
C SER A 98 -6.30 -27.51 -5.10
N SER A 99 -6.44 -28.82 -5.22
CA SER A 99 -6.14 -29.77 -4.13
C SER A 99 -4.71 -29.62 -3.60
N THR A 100 -3.74 -29.44 -4.49
CA THR A 100 -2.34 -29.15 -4.15
C THR A 100 -2.21 -27.83 -3.40
N GLN A 101 -2.79 -26.74 -3.90
CA GLN A 101 -2.75 -25.44 -3.22
C GLN A 101 -3.42 -25.45 -1.84
N ARG A 102 -4.52 -26.21 -1.67
CA ARG A 102 -5.15 -26.39 -0.35
C ARG A 102 -4.23 -27.09 0.63
N ARG A 103 -3.57 -28.16 0.19
CA ARG A 103 -2.60 -28.89 1.02
C ARG A 103 -1.47 -27.98 1.47
N TRP A 104 -0.88 -27.21 0.55
CA TRP A 104 0.16 -26.23 0.90
C TRP A 104 -0.35 -25.13 1.80
N CYS A 105 -1.54 -24.58 1.54
CA CYS A 105 -2.14 -23.56 2.40
C CYS A 105 -2.32 -24.06 3.84
N VAL A 106 -2.82 -25.29 4.01
CA VAL A 106 -3.00 -25.93 5.33
C VAL A 106 -1.67 -26.21 6.03
N VAL A 107 -0.64 -26.65 5.29
CA VAL A 107 0.70 -26.91 5.85
C VAL A 107 1.42 -25.62 6.25
N GLU A 108 1.29 -24.54 5.48
CA GLU A 108 1.94 -23.25 5.74
C GLU A 108 1.23 -22.44 6.84
N LEU A 109 -0.05 -22.73 7.13
CA LEU A 109 -0.86 -22.06 8.14
C LEU A 109 -0.35 -22.24 9.58
N GLU A 110 0.48 -23.26 9.85
CA GLU A 110 1.04 -23.51 11.18
C GLU A 110 2.33 -22.72 11.49
N LEU A 111 2.96 -22.07 10.50
CA LEU A 111 4.24 -21.35 10.67
C LEU A 111 4.04 -19.83 10.55
N CYS A 112 3.70 -19.22 11.69
CA CYS A 112 3.37 -17.80 11.84
C CYS A 112 4.45 -16.82 11.33
N LEU A 113 3.98 -15.71 10.74
CA LEU A 113 4.64 -14.42 10.37
C LEU A 113 5.25 -14.23 8.96
N LEU A 114 5.83 -15.23 8.27
CA LEU A 114 6.27 -15.05 6.86
C LEU A 114 5.13 -15.23 5.83
N MET A 115 3.93 -15.57 6.32
CA MET A 115 2.82 -16.17 5.59
C MET A 115 2.19 -15.30 4.49
N PHE A 116 2.14 -13.96 4.61
CA PHE A 116 1.44 -13.17 3.60
C PHE A 116 2.08 -13.26 2.22
N ILE A 117 3.41 -13.28 2.15
CA ILE A 117 4.13 -13.33 0.86
C ILE A 117 4.09 -14.75 0.28
N GLN A 118 4.25 -15.78 1.12
CA GLN A 118 4.21 -17.18 0.68
C GLN A 118 2.82 -17.62 0.25
N ILE A 119 1.77 -17.25 0.98
CA ILE A 119 0.38 -17.52 0.58
C ILE A 119 0.05 -16.83 -0.74
N LEU A 120 0.43 -15.56 -0.92
CA LEU A 120 0.24 -14.87 -2.20
C LEU A 120 0.99 -15.57 -3.34
N LYS A 121 2.22 -16.04 -3.11
CA LYS A 121 2.97 -16.84 -4.11
C LYS A 121 2.27 -18.16 -4.43
N CYS A 122 1.78 -18.90 -3.44
CA CYS A 122 1.03 -20.15 -3.61
C CYS A 122 -0.27 -19.97 -4.39
N VAL A 123 -1.01 -18.89 -4.11
CA VAL A 123 -2.27 -18.57 -4.81
C VAL A 123 -2.00 -18.16 -6.25
N CYS A 124 -0.95 -17.37 -6.51
CA CYS A 124 -0.60 -16.90 -7.86
C CYS A 124 0.02 -18.00 -8.74
N SER A 125 0.85 -18.89 -8.21
CA SER A 125 1.40 -20.04 -8.94
C SER A 125 2.00 -21.11 -8.02
N PRO A 126 1.56 -22.38 -8.11
CA PRO A 126 2.14 -23.46 -7.31
C PRO A 126 3.61 -23.74 -7.64
N LYS A 127 4.10 -23.36 -8.83
CA LYS A 127 5.51 -23.56 -9.23
C LYS A 127 6.48 -22.58 -8.55
N CYS A 128 5.98 -21.53 -7.91
CA CYS A 128 6.79 -20.53 -7.22
C CYS A 128 7.20 -20.95 -5.79
N VAL A 129 6.75 -22.13 -5.34
CA VAL A 129 7.14 -22.72 -4.05
C VAL A 129 8.32 -23.67 -4.30
N PRO A 130 9.49 -23.44 -3.67
CA PRO A 130 10.62 -24.36 -3.80
C PRO A 130 10.23 -25.75 -3.29
N GLY A 131 10.29 -26.76 -4.17
CA GLY A 131 9.85 -28.14 -3.89
C GLY A 131 8.61 -28.60 -4.66
N ALA A 132 7.93 -27.73 -5.41
CA ALA A 132 6.72 -28.08 -6.19
C ALA A 132 6.98 -28.84 -7.50
N GLY A 133 8.24 -29.20 -7.80
CA GLY A 133 8.62 -29.96 -8.98
C GLY A 133 8.40 -31.47 -8.82
N GLY A 134 7.14 -31.91 -8.84
CA GLY A 134 6.76 -33.32 -8.97
C GLY A 134 6.28 -33.62 -10.39
N LYS A 135 6.93 -34.58 -11.04
CA LYS A 135 6.76 -35.11 -12.41
C LYS A 135 5.38 -34.86 -13.06
N ILE A 136 5.41 -34.23 -14.24
CA ILE A 136 4.31 -34.29 -15.21
C ILE A 136 4.28 -35.74 -15.72
N GLY A 137 3.34 -36.52 -15.17
CA GLY A 137 2.98 -37.84 -15.62
C GLY A 137 1.67 -37.75 -16.38
N GLU A 138 1.76 -38.02 -17.67
CA GLU A 138 0.73 -38.33 -18.65
C GLU A 138 -0.26 -39.40 -18.11
N GLN A 139 -1.56 -39.09 -18.13
CA GLN A 139 -2.68 -40.04 -18.26
C GLN A 139 -4.02 -39.29 -18.39
N ASP A 140 -4.51 -39.22 -19.64
CA ASP A 140 -5.81 -39.69 -20.11
C ASP A 140 -7.14 -39.19 -19.49
N SER A 141 -7.86 -38.45 -20.35
CA SER A 141 -9.26 -38.67 -20.78
C SER A 141 -10.31 -39.18 -19.77
N ALA A 142 -11.28 -38.32 -19.44
CA ALA A 142 -12.72 -38.60 -19.54
C ALA A 142 -13.54 -37.36 -19.12
N PHE A 143 -14.31 -36.85 -20.09
CA PHE A 143 -15.44 -35.89 -20.01
C PHE A 143 -15.24 -34.51 -19.34
#